data_AF-A0A183JA90-F1
#
_entry.id   AF-A0A183JA90-F1
#
_cell.length_a   1.000
_cell.length_b   1.000
_cell.length_c   1.000
_cell.angle_alpha   90.00
_cell.angle_beta   90.00
_cell.angle_gamma   90.00
#
_symmetry.space_group_name_H-M   'P 1'
#
loop_
_entity.id
_entity.type
_entity.pdbx_description
1 polymer ?
#
loop_
_entity_poly.entity_id
_entity_poly.type
_entity_poly.pdbx_seq_one_letter_code
_entity_poly.pdbx_strand_id
1 'polypeptide(L)'
;MLLCSVIVMRFQELKCQNHIRVIAPKSDGTLYICGTNAFSPSVTILQGDSFALLDRDISGAGICPVDPNDNGTAVWVEYGNPKNLPSIYSAAIADQTQSYRIIYRPALIDSRGEVKYSLLRSMFINPKWLN
;
A
#
# COMPACT_ATOMS: atom_id res chain seq x y z
N MET A 1 0.06 -17.69 4.32
CA MET A 1 1.41 -17.73 4.91
C MET A 1 2.24 -18.96 4.51
N LEU A 2 1.66 -20.10 4.10
CA LEU A 2 2.43 -21.31 3.73
C LEU A 2 3.15 -21.25 2.35
N LEU A 3 2.82 -20.31 1.47
CA LEU A 3 3.38 -20.24 0.10
C LEU A 3 4.87 -19.85 0.02
N CYS A 4 5.39 -19.18 1.06
CA CYS A 4 6.81 -18.79 1.12
C CYS A 4 7.61 -19.65 2.12
N SER A 5 7.08 -20.81 2.51
CA SER A 5 7.76 -21.76 3.39
C SER A 5 8.29 -22.96 2.59
N VAL A 6 9.62 -23.00 2.47
CA VAL A 6 10.56 -24.10 2.11
C VAL A 6 10.06 -25.18 1.12
N ILE A 7 10.77 -25.26 -0.02
CA ILE A 7 10.56 -26.07 -1.25
C ILE A 7 9.64 -25.37 -2.26
N VAL A 8 10.24 -24.50 -3.05
CA VAL A 8 9.54 -23.61 -3.97
C VAL A 8 10.31 -23.59 -5.30
N MET A 9 9.63 -23.80 -6.44
CA MET A 9 10.27 -23.66 -7.77
C MET A 9 10.80 -22.23 -7.94
N ARG A 10 11.95 -22.03 -8.60
CA ARG A 10 12.68 -20.75 -8.73
C ARG A 10 11.82 -19.51 -9.03
N PHE A 11 10.72 -19.67 -9.79
CA PHE A 11 9.77 -18.58 -10.07
C PHE A 11 8.95 -18.13 -8.87
N GLN A 12 8.55 -19.05 -8.00
CA GLN A 12 7.85 -18.72 -6.77
C GLN A 12 8.83 -18.14 -5.70
N GLU A 13 10.13 -18.46 -5.74
CA GLU A 13 11.14 -17.79 -4.88
C GLU A 13 11.22 -16.29 -5.15
N LEU A 14 11.12 -15.90 -6.43
CA LEU A 14 11.09 -14.48 -6.82
C LEU A 14 9.84 -13.78 -6.33
N LYS A 15 8.68 -14.44 -6.33
CA LYS A 15 7.42 -13.84 -5.81
C LYS A 15 7.44 -13.61 -4.30
N CYS A 16 8.23 -14.41 -3.57
CA CYS A 16 8.44 -14.28 -2.13
C CYS A 16 9.46 -13.19 -1.74
N GLN A 17 9.85 -12.32 -2.68
CA GLN A 17 10.65 -11.13 -2.38
C GLN A 17 9.76 -9.92 -2.13
N ASN A 18 10.36 -8.83 -1.65
CA ASN A 18 9.70 -7.54 -1.59
C ASN A 18 9.85 -6.81 -2.93
N HIS A 19 8.77 -6.67 -3.68
CA HIS A 19 8.74 -5.90 -4.92
C HIS A 19 8.14 -4.54 -4.64
N ILE A 20 8.91 -3.46 -4.83
CA ILE A 20 8.40 -2.10 -4.66
C ILE A 20 7.38 -1.78 -5.76
N ARG A 21 6.18 -1.36 -5.37
CA ARG A 21 5.06 -1.07 -6.29
C ARG A 21 4.64 0.39 -6.26
N VAL A 22 4.92 1.09 -5.17
CA VAL A 22 4.59 2.50 -5.00
C VAL A 22 5.82 3.21 -4.42
N ILE A 23 6.16 4.34 -5.03
CA ILE A 23 7.05 5.36 -4.46
C ILE A 23 6.31 6.68 -4.63
N ALA A 24 5.82 7.25 -3.55
CA ALA A 24 5.08 8.50 -3.58
C ALA A 24 5.85 9.59 -2.81
N PRO A 25 6.34 10.64 -3.49
CA PRO A 25 7.02 11.74 -2.82
C PRO A 25 6.00 12.59 -2.04
N LYS A 26 6.41 13.00 -0.84
CA LYS A 26 5.67 13.91 0.03
C LYS A 26 6.28 15.31 -0.01
N SER A 27 5.46 16.30 0.30
CA SER A 27 5.85 17.71 0.37
C SER A 27 6.88 18.02 1.46
N ASP A 28 6.94 17.18 2.51
CA ASP A 28 7.92 17.28 3.59
C ASP A 28 9.31 16.70 3.23
N GLY A 29 9.50 16.28 1.97
CA GLY A 29 10.76 15.72 1.48
C GLY A 29 10.96 14.25 1.81
N THR A 30 9.95 13.57 2.37
CA THR A 30 9.98 12.12 2.62
C THR A 30 9.36 11.32 1.47
N LEU A 31 9.70 10.04 1.38
CA LEU A 31 9.18 9.09 0.40
C LEU A 31 8.29 8.08 1.10
N TYR A 32 7.05 7.94 0.62
CA TYR A 32 6.12 6.90 1.04
C TYR A 32 6.24 5.71 0.08
N ILE A 33 6.84 4.61 0.53
CA ILE A 33 7.17 3.46 -0.31
C ILE A 33 6.33 2.26 0.12
N CYS A 34 5.63 1.62 -0.82
CA CYS A 34 4.89 0.38 -0.56
C CYS A 34 5.41 -0.75 -1.45
N GLY A 35 5.66 -1.91 -0.84
CA GLY A 35 6.09 -3.11 -1.55
C GLY A 35 5.31 -4.36 -1.14
N THR A 36 5.33 -5.38 -1.99
CA THR A 36 4.58 -6.63 -1.81
C THR A 36 5.01 -7.42 -0.57
N ASN A 37 6.26 -7.26 -0.14
CA ASN A 37 6.88 -7.89 1.02
C ASN A 37 6.44 -9.36 1.20
N ALA A 38 6.77 -10.20 0.21
CA ALA A 38 6.44 -11.63 0.20
C ALA A 38 4.95 -11.94 0.41
N PHE A 39 4.08 -11.24 -0.33
CA PHE A 39 2.62 -11.30 -0.20
C PHE A 39 2.07 -10.80 1.15
N SER A 40 2.84 -9.98 1.85
CA SER A 40 2.41 -9.27 3.05
C SER A 40 2.74 -7.79 2.90
N PRO A 41 1.98 -7.04 2.07
CA PRO A 41 2.33 -5.68 1.68
C PRO A 41 2.67 -4.79 2.85
N SER A 42 3.77 -4.06 2.72
CA SER A 42 4.29 -3.20 3.77
C SER A 42 4.76 -1.86 3.23
N VAL A 43 4.56 -0.83 4.05
CA VAL A 43 4.99 0.53 3.80
C VAL A 43 6.26 0.86 4.59
N THR A 44 7.17 1.55 3.94
CA THR A 44 8.40 2.12 4.50
C THR A 44 8.42 3.61 4.18
N ILE A 45 8.80 4.44 5.16
CA ILE A 45 9.00 5.87 4.98
C ILE A 45 10.51 6.14 5.01
N LEU A 46 11.03 6.75 3.94
CA LEU A 46 12.43 7.14 3.84
C LEU A 46 12.56 8.66 3.71
N GLN A 47 13.70 9.19 4.12
CA GLN A 47 14.12 10.52 3.73
C GLN A 47 14.42 10.55 2.22
N GLY A 48 13.93 11.56 1.49
CA GLY A 48 14.00 11.57 0.02
C GLY A 48 15.38 11.82 -0.59
N ASP A 49 16.30 12.47 0.15
CA ASP A 49 17.65 12.78 -0.33
C ASP A 49 18.68 11.69 -0.03
N SER A 50 18.61 11.13 1.17
CA SER A 50 19.59 10.22 1.76
C SER A 50 19.11 8.78 1.79
N PHE A 51 17.81 8.54 1.51
CA PHE A 51 17.14 7.26 1.70
C PHE A 51 17.27 6.73 3.14
N ALA A 52 17.51 7.62 4.11
CA ALA A 52 17.56 7.25 5.51
C ALA A 52 16.20 6.71 5.97
N LEU A 53 16.21 5.61 6.71
CA LEU A 53 15.00 4.98 7.22
C LEU A 53 14.37 5.84 8.31
N LEU A 54 13.11 6.25 8.11
CA LEU A 54 12.34 7.02 9.09
C LEU A 54 11.29 6.14 9.79
N ASP A 55 10.61 5.27 9.04
CA ASP A 55 9.61 4.34 9.56
C ASP A 55 9.49 3.10 8.66
N ARG A 56 9.03 1.97 9.21
CA ARG A 56 8.86 0.69 8.48
C ARG A 56 7.80 -0.20 9.10
N ASP A 57 7.50 -1.28 8.38
CA ASP A 57 6.56 -2.33 8.80
C ASP A 57 5.13 -1.82 9.04
N ILE A 58 4.80 -0.64 8.48
CA ILE A 58 3.43 -0.14 8.40
C ILE A 58 2.66 -1.04 7.44
N SER A 59 1.40 -1.35 7.74
CA SER A 59 0.57 -2.17 6.85
C SER A 59 0.39 -1.51 5.48
N GLY A 60 0.75 -2.21 4.42
CA GLY A 60 0.52 -1.82 3.02
C GLY A 60 -0.78 -2.38 2.43
N ALA A 61 -1.60 -3.05 3.25
CA ALA A 61 -2.82 -3.71 2.80
C ALA A 61 -3.79 -2.69 2.16
N GLY A 62 -4.18 -2.96 0.91
CA GLY A 62 -5.03 -2.07 0.12
C GLY A 62 -4.31 -0.87 -0.50
N ILE A 63 -3.06 -0.59 -0.13
CA ILE A 63 -2.24 0.50 -0.70
C ILE A 63 -1.46 0.02 -1.92
N CYS A 64 -0.80 -1.13 -1.80
CA CYS A 64 -0.11 -1.77 -2.92
C CYS A 64 -0.53 -3.25 -3.07
N PRO A 65 -0.35 -3.83 -4.27
CA PRO A 65 -0.76 -5.20 -4.54
C PRO A 65 -0.05 -6.26 -3.69
N VAL A 66 -0.73 -7.38 -3.48
CA VAL A 66 -0.18 -8.55 -2.77
C VAL A 66 0.74 -9.37 -3.66
N ASP A 67 0.38 -9.65 -4.92
CA ASP A 67 1.24 -10.34 -5.89
C ASP A 67 2.07 -9.33 -6.72
N PRO A 68 3.37 -9.56 -6.94
CA PRO A 68 4.21 -8.71 -7.79
C PRO A 68 3.87 -8.71 -9.28
N ASN A 69 2.89 -9.49 -9.73
CA ASN A 69 2.38 -9.45 -11.10
C ASN A 69 1.06 -8.67 -11.20
N ASP A 70 0.44 -8.31 -10.08
CA ASP A 70 -0.82 -7.59 -10.08
C ASP A 70 -0.59 -6.10 -10.35
N ASN A 71 -1.40 -5.53 -11.23
CA ASN A 71 -1.40 -4.10 -11.47
C ASN A 71 -2.01 -3.35 -10.29
N GLY A 72 -1.47 -2.18 -9.98
CA GLY A 72 -2.00 -1.27 -8.98
C GLY A 72 -1.54 0.15 -9.27
N THR A 73 -2.19 1.11 -8.63
CA THR A 73 -1.82 2.52 -8.71
C THR A 73 -2.02 3.18 -7.36
N ALA A 74 -1.23 4.20 -7.07
CA ALA A 74 -1.40 5.01 -5.87
C ALA A 74 -0.88 6.43 -6.10
N VAL A 75 -1.45 7.38 -5.37
CA VAL A 75 -1.07 8.79 -5.38
C VAL A 75 -1.13 9.36 -3.98
N TRP A 76 -0.08 10.08 -3.58
CA TRP A 76 -0.10 10.85 -2.35
C TRP A 76 -0.80 12.19 -2.58
N VAL A 77 -1.73 12.54 -1.71
CA VAL A 77 -2.53 13.78 -1.81
C VAL A 77 -2.29 14.60 -0.56
N GLU A 78 -1.60 15.73 -0.73
CA GLU A 78 -1.29 16.66 0.35
C GLU A 78 -2.48 17.57 0.72
N TYR A 79 -3.18 18.08 -0.29
CA TYR A 79 -4.22 19.09 -0.13
C TYR A 79 -5.54 18.66 -0.76
N GLY A 80 -6.66 19.15 -0.23
CA GLY A 80 -8.01 18.86 -0.74
C GLY A 80 -8.76 17.74 -0.01
N ASN A 81 -8.07 16.97 0.84
CA ASN A 81 -8.72 16.09 1.81
C ASN A 81 -9.45 16.91 2.90
N PRO A 82 -10.41 16.32 3.63
CA PRO A 82 -11.00 16.95 4.82
C PRO A 82 -9.93 17.50 5.78
N LYS A 83 -10.05 18.78 6.15
CA LYS A 83 -9.07 19.54 6.96
C LYS A 83 -7.65 19.58 6.36
N ASN A 84 -7.50 19.35 5.06
CA ASN A 84 -6.20 19.22 4.38
C ASN A 84 -5.25 18.22 5.05
N LEU A 85 -5.81 17.14 5.62
CA LEU A 85 -5.00 16.06 6.18
C LEU A 85 -4.43 15.21 5.03
N PRO A 86 -3.11 15.02 4.96
CA PRO A 86 -2.50 14.31 3.84
C PRO A 86 -2.80 12.81 3.92
N SER A 87 -2.93 12.17 2.75
CA SER A 87 -3.18 10.73 2.68
C SER A 87 -2.86 10.17 1.31
N ILE A 88 -2.65 8.85 1.27
CA ILE A 88 -2.52 8.11 0.02
C ILE A 88 -3.90 7.65 -0.47
N TYR A 89 -4.14 7.77 -1.77
CA TYR A 89 -5.22 7.11 -2.47
C TYR A 89 -4.63 6.00 -3.33
N SER A 90 -5.33 4.88 -3.42
CA SER A 90 -4.79 3.69 -4.08
C SER A 90 -5.88 2.86 -4.74
N ALA A 91 -5.49 2.10 -5.75
CA ALA A 91 -6.27 0.99 -6.28
C ALA A 91 -5.36 -0.22 -6.45
N ALA A 92 -5.74 -1.35 -5.86
CA ALA A 92 -4.92 -2.56 -5.83
C ALA A 92 -5.78 -3.82 -5.74
N ILE A 93 -5.13 -4.96 -5.94
CA ILE A 93 -5.67 -6.28 -5.57
C ILE A 93 -5.12 -6.61 -4.17
N ALA A 94 -6.03 -6.68 -3.20
CA ALA A 94 -5.71 -6.79 -1.78
C ALA A 94 -5.62 -8.25 -1.28
N ASP A 95 -5.76 -9.23 -2.18
CA ASP A 95 -5.67 -10.65 -1.86
C ASP A 95 -5.02 -11.47 -2.99
N GLN A 96 -4.58 -12.69 -2.70
CA GLN A 96 -3.90 -13.54 -3.69
C GLN A 96 -4.84 -14.20 -4.71
N THR A 97 -6.16 -14.18 -4.46
CA THR A 97 -7.12 -14.87 -5.33
C THR A 97 -7.58 -14.02 -6.52
N GLN A 98 -7.10 -12.77 -6.60
CA GLN A 98 -7.56 -11.76 -7.56
C GLN A 98 -9.05 -11.41 -7.46
N SER A 99 -9.70 -11.74 -6.35
CA SER A 99 -11.13 -11.45 -6.15
C SER A 99 -11.36 -10.13 -5.43
N TYR A 100 -10.39 -9.67 -4.63
CA TYR A 100 -10.54 -8.47 -3.83
C TYR A 100 -9.84 -7.26 -4.45
N ARG A 101 -10.46 -6.70 -5.48
CA ARG A 101 -10.12 -5.38 -6.04
C ARG A 101 -10.62 -4.30 -5.10
N ILE A 102 -9.79 -3.32 -4.79
CA ILE A 102 -10.12 -2.23 -3.86
C ILE A 102 -9.67 -0.88 -4.43
N ILE A 103 -10.52 0.14 -4.31
CA ILE A 103 -10.11 1.55 -4.29
C ILE A 103 -10.11 1.98 -2.84
N TYR A 104 -9.00 2.51 -2.34
CA TYR A 104 -8.74 2.68 -0.91
C TYR A 104 -8.12 4.04 -0.59
N ARG A 105 -8.55 4.61 0.54
CA ARG A 105 -7.89 5.70 1.25
C ARG A 105 -7.80 5.33 2.74
N PRO A 106 -6.62 5.34 3.37
CA PRO A 106 -6.49 5.16 4.81
C PRO A 106 -7.29 6.20 5.62
N ALA A 107 -7.40 5.94 6.91
CA ALA A 107 -7.93 6.93 7.84
C ALA A 107 -7.07 8.20 7.81
N LEU A 108 -7.70 9.36 7.93
CA LEU A 108 -6.99 10.62 8.03
C LEU A 108 -6.61 10.87 9.48
N ILE A 109 -5.31 10.97 9.72
CA ILE A 109 -4.70 11.10 11.03
C ILE A 109 -4.15 12.51 11.17
N ASP A 110 -4.36 13.15 12.31
CA ASP A 110 -3.78 14.48 12.60
C ASP A 110 -2.34 14.39 13.11
N SER A 111 -1.73 15.54 13.38
CA SER A 111 -0.35 15.62 13.89
C SER A 111 -0.16 15.00 15.28
N ARG A 112 -1.24 14.68 16.01
CA ARG A 112 -1.20 14.02 17.32
C ARG A 112 -1.34 12.50 17.21
N GLY A 113 -1.51 11.98 15.99
CA GLY A 113 -1.79 10.56 15.77
C GLY A 113 -3.27 10.19 15.95
N GLU A 114 -4.17 11.17 16.09
CA GLU A 114 -5.60 10.89 16.27
C GLU A 114 -6.31 10.75 14.93
N VAL A 115 -7.09 9.67 14.78
CA VAL A 115 -7.95 9.48 13.62
C VAL A 115 -9.08 10.51 13.63
N LYS A 116 -9.11 11.40 12.63
CA LYS A 116 -10.17 12.41 12.46
C LYS A 116 -11.24 12.01 11.48
N TYR A 117 -10.88 11.21 10.47
CA TYR A 117 -11.82 10.69 9.48
C TYR A 117 -11.50 9.23 9.23
N SER A 118 -12.53 8.39 9.23
CA SER A 118 -12.40 6.97 8.92
C SER A 118 -11.83 6.75 7.51
N LEU A 119 -11.24 5.57 7.32
CA LEU A 119 -10.82 5.09 6.01
C LEU A 119 -12.01 5.05 5.05
N LEU A 120 -11.71 5.14 3.75
CA LEU A 120 -12.66 4.93 2.67
C LEU A 120 -12.22 3.74 1.85
N ARG A 121 -13.19 2.92 1.41
CA ARG A 121 -12.96 1.85 0.45
C ARG A 121 -14.17 1.62 -0.44
N SER A 122 -13.93 1.08 -1.64
CA SER A 122 -14.98 0.49 -2.46
C SER A 122 -15.68 -0.66 -1.74
N MET A 123 -16.91 -0.97 -2.17
CA MET A 123 -17.68 -2.09 -1.62
C MET A 123 -16.93 -3.42 -1.81
N PHE A 124 -16.88 -4.26 -0.77
CA PHE A 124 -16.16 -5.53 -0.78
C PHE A 124 -16.76 -6.49 -1.81
N ILE A 125 -15.92 -6.98 -2.74
CA ILE A 125 -16.24 -8.00 -3.77
C ILE A 125 -17.61 -7.74 -4.41
N ASN A 126 -17.83 -6.52 -4.90
CA ASN A 126 -19.06 -6.13 -5.55
C ASN A 126 -18.80 -5.75 -7.02
N PRO A 127 -19.27 -6.56 -8.00
CA PRO A 127 -18.99 -6.33 -9.41
C PRO A 127 -19.68 -5.09 -9.98
N LYS A 128 -20.69 -4.52 -9.28
CA LYS A 128 -21.26 -3.22 -9.66
C LYS A 128 -20.33 -2.05 -9.36
N TRP A 129 -19.34 -2.26 -8.49
CA TRP A 129 -18.33 -1.26 -8.13
C TRP A 129 -17.02 -1.49 -8.89
N LEU A 130 -16.49 -2.71 -8.82
CA LEU A 130 -15.22 -3.10 -9.47
C LEU A 130 -15.38 -4.53 -10.01
N ASN A 131 -15.14 -4.71 -11.31
CA ASN A 131 -15.21 -6.00 -12.01
C ASN A 131 -13.80 -6.56 -12.21
#